data_AF-A0A418PSH2-F1
#
_entry.id   AF-A0A418PSH2-F1
#
_cell.length_a   1.000
_cell.length_b   1.000
_cell.length_c   1.000
_cell.angle_alpha   90.00
_cell.angle_beta   90.00
_cell.angle_gamma   90.00
#
_symmetry.space_group_name_H-M   'P 1'
#
loop_
_entity.id
_entity.type
_entity.pdbx_description
1 polymer ?
#
loop_
_entity_poly.entity_id
_entity_poly.type
_entity_poly.pdbx_seq_one_letter_code
_entity_poly.pdbx_strand_id
1 'polypeptide(L)'
;MAVVVVKSKLLFLISCLSFCNFQGAFAQQKTETIKFEIQVLGMKIGDLNVAKYQIGDTTHYVAESQVKFWFFGSVNLELNTHAKYLKGYLVKSHSRSNTNRGNFASTVYWDGKKYVVDAKSYKFENQEPVYGLTEWCSTRMFFEELQEGKKFLSEVYGLTTTIKKLEPNVYQTIIAGNENRYFYQFGKLQKVELENPIKNFTYKRVQ
;
A
#
# COMPACT_ATOMS: atom_id res chain seq x y z
N MET A 1 -46.54 73.83 14.35
CA MET A 1 -45.53 72.79 14.66
C MET A 1 -46.22 71.44 14.55
N ALA A 2 -45.91 70.67 13.51
CA ALA A 2 -46.54 69.39 13.22
C ALA A 2 -45.58 68.25 13.63
N VAL A 3 -46.04 67.35 14.50
CA VAL A 3 -45.31 66.13 14.84
C VAL A 3 -45.84 65.01 13.95
N VAL A 4 -44.99 64.55 13.05
CA VAL A 4 -45.26 63.41 12.15
C VAL A 4 -44.97 62.12 12.90
N VAL A 5 -46.00 61.28 13.09
CA VAL A 5 -45.85 59.93 13.62
C VAL A 5 -45.44 59.00 12.47
N VAL A 6 -44.20 58.53 12.48
CA VAL A 6 -43.70 57.53 11.53
C VAL A 6 -44.05 56.12 12.02
N LYS A 7 -44.69 55.35 11.15
CA LYS A 7 -45.16 53.98 11.35
C LYS A 7 -44.00 53.01 11.60
N SER A 8 -44.02 52.32 12.74
CA SER A 8 -43.18 51.15 13.04
C SER A 8 -43.79 49.91 12.36
N LYS A 9 -43.23 49.54 11.20
CA LYS A 9 -43.48 48.25 10.53
C LYS A 9 -42.22 47.80 9.80
N LEU A 10 -41.14 47.46 10.51
CA LEU A 10 -40.03 46.70 9.88
C LEU A 10 -39.03 46.14 10.88
N LEU A 11 -39.45 45.31 11.83
CA LEU A 11 -38.51 44.67 12.76
C LEU A 11 -39.02 43.31 13.24
N PHE A 12 -39.39 42.43 12.31
CA PHE A 12 -39.79 41.06 12.66
C PHE A 12 -39.52 40.02 11.57
N LEU A 13 -38.51 40.22 10.70
CA LEU A 13 -38.22 39.28 9.60
C LEU A 13 -36.75 38.92 9.39
N ILE A 14 -35.86 39.12 10.38
CA ILE A 14 -34.42 38.79 10.26
C ILE A 14 -33.91 38.01 11.49
N SER A 15 -34.69 37.07 12.03
CA SER A 15 -34.24 36.24 13.18
C SER A 15 -34.49 34.73 13.02
N CYS A 16 -34.93 34.26 11.85
CA CYS A 16 -35.27 32.84 11.63
C CYS A 16 -34.46 32.16 10.51
N LEU A 17 -33.27 32.69 10.17
CA LEU A 17 -32.43 32.17 9.09
C LEU A 17 -31.01 31.78 9.55
N SER A 18 -30.85 31.41 10.83
CA SER A 18 -29.55 31.02 11.40
C SER A 18 -29.52 29.63 12.01
N PHE A 19 -30.58 28.82 11.85
CA PHE A 19 -30.58 27.42 12.26
C PHE A 19 -30.52 26.51 11.04
N CYS A 20 -29.61 25.55 11.09
CA CYS A 20 -29.51 24.38 10.21
C CYS A 20 -28.81 24.56 8.87
N ASN A 21 -27.49 24.75 8.89
CA ASN A 21 -26.60 24.20 7.86
C ASN A 21 -25.29 23.68 8.49
N PHE A 22 -25.39 22.94 9.59
CA PHE A 22 -24.33 21.99 9.99
C PHE A 22 -24.64 20.64 9.34
N GLN A 23 -24.63 20.62 8.01
CA GLN A 23 -24.50 19.34 7.31
C GLN A 23 -23.05 18.91 7.51
N GLY A 24 -22.83 18.08 8.53
CA GLY A 24 -21.58 17.34 8.67
C GLY A 24 -21.40 16.52 7.40
N ALA A 25 -20.59 17.03 6.47
CA ALA A 25 -20.14 16.29 5.33
C ALA A 25 -19.29 15.15 5.89
N PHE A 26 -19.89 13.96 6.03
CA PHE A 26 -19.13 12.74 6.22
C PHE A 26 -18.26 12.60 4.98
N ALA A 27 -16.99 13.00 5.09
CA ALA A 27 -16.01 12.84 4.04
C ALA A 27 -15.96 11.34 3.71
N GLN A 28 -16.50 10.97 2.55
CA GLN A 28 -16.50 9.59 2.10
C GLN A 28 -15.03 9.17 1.97
N GLN A 29 -14.64 8.17 2.74
CA GLN A 29 -13.27 7.66 2.76
C GLN A 29 -12.90 7.19 1.35
N LYS A 30 -12.09 7.99 0.65
CA LYS A 30 -11.67 7.68 -0.72
C LYS A 30 -10.75 6.46 -0.69
N THR A 31 -11.16 5.42 -1.40
CA THR A 31 -10.32 4.25 -1.65
C THR A 31 -9.77 4.36 -3.06
N GLU A 32 -8.45 4.32 -3.18
CA GLU A 32 -7.75 4.24 -4.46
C GLU A 32 -7.41 2.78 -4.75
N THR A 33 -7.77 2.27 -5.92
CA THR A 33 -7.47 0.90 -6.34
C THR A 33 -6.69 0.87 -7.64
N ILE A 34 -5.69 0.01 -7.74
CA ILE A 34 -4.88 -0.19 -8.95
C ILE A 34 -4.83 -1.70 -9.24
N LYS A 35 -4.90 -2.07 -10.52
CA LYS A 35 -4.80 -3.47 -10.96
C LYS A 35 -3.50 -3.70 -11.70
N PHE A 36 -2.91 -4.87 -11.49
CA PHE A 36 -1.74 -5.37 -12.19
C PHE A 36 -2.00 -6.79 -12.67
N GLU A 37 -1.48 -7.12 -13.84
CA GLU A 37 -1.33 -8.50 -14.27
C GLU A 37 -0.04 -9.06 -13.72
N ILE A 38 -0.07 -10.31 -13.28
CA ILE A 38 1.13 -11.07 -12.95
C ILE A 38 1.49 -11.90 -14.18
N GLN A 39 2.72 -11.76 -14.67
CA GLN A 39 3.18 -12.36 -15.91
C GLN A 39 4.45 -13.19 -15.71
N VAL A 40 4.59 -14.24 -16.51
CA VAL A 40 5.83 -15.02 -16.70
C VAL A 40 6.03 -15.18 -18.20
N LEU A 41 7.22 -14.85 -18.69
CA LEU A 41 7.55 -14.88 -20.13
C LEU A 41 6.53 -14.09 -20.99
N GLY A 42 6.00 -12.99 -20.44
CA GLY A 42 4.99 -12.14 -21.09
C GLY A 42 3.56 -12.69 -21.10
N MET A 43 3.34 -13.92 -20.61
CA MET A 43 2.01 -14.51 -20.48
C MET A 43 1.41 -14.19 -19.11
N LYS A 44 0.14 -13.76 -19.08
CA LYS A 44 -0.61 -13.56 -17.83
C LYS A 44 -0.85 -14.89 -17.13
N ILE A 45 -0.53 -14.95 -15.84
CA ILE A 45 -0.70 -16.12 -14.97
C ILE A 45 -1.51 -15.82 -13.70
N GLY A 46 -1.91 -14.56 -13.53
CA GLY A 46 -2.63 -14.12 -12.35
C GLY A 46 -2.89 -12.62 -12.35
N ASP A 47 -3.52 -12.18 -11.28
CA ASP A 47 -3.91 -10.80 -11.04
C ASP A 47 -3.38 -10.34 -9.68
N LEU A 48 -3.08 -9.05 -9.59
CA LEU A 48 -2.75 -8.35 -8.35
C LEU A 48 -3.63 -7.10 -8.28
N ASN A 49 -4.47 -7.04 -7.25
CA ASN A 49 -5.26 -5.86 -6.92
C ASN A 49 -4.64 -5.20 -5.70
N VAL A 50 -4.43 -3.89 -5.77
CA VAL A 50 -3.92 -3.11 -4.64
C VAL A 50 -4.92 -2.02 -4.28
N ALA A 51 -5.06 -1.74 -2.99
CA ALA A 51 -5.92 -0.70 -2.47
C ALA A 51 -5.19 0.20 -1.47
N LYS A 52 -5.46 1.50 -1.52
CA LYS A 52 -5.04 2.50 -0.54
C LYS A 52 -6.27 3.19 0.03
N TYR A 53 -6.38 3.25 1.34
CA TYR A 53 -7.46 3.94 2.03
C TYR A 53 -7.01 4.48 3.39
N GLN A 54 -7.81 5.34 4.02
CA GLN A 54 -7.41 6.06 5.22
C GLN A 54 -8.47 5.93 6.32
N ILE A 55 -8.12 5.39 7.49
CA ILE A 55 -9.03 5.26 8.65
C ILE A 55 -8.48 6.14 9.76
N GLY A 56 -9.19 7.22 10.10
CA GLY A 56 -8.70 8.23 11.03
C GLY A 56 -7.31 8.74 10.61
N ASP A 57 -6.35 8.72 11.54
CA ASP A 57 -4.97 9.16 11.27
C ASP A 57 -4.08 8.11 10.59
N THR A 58 -4.67 7.00 10.16
CA THR A 58 -3.92 5.84 9.64
C THR A 58 -4.17 5.61 8.16
N THR A 59 -3.09 5.39 7.42
CA THR A 59 -3.16 5.02 6.01
C THR A 59 -2.94 3.52 5.89
N HIS A 60 -3.74 2.87 5.06
CA HIS A 60 -3.68 1.44 4.82
C HIS A 60 -3.36 1.17 3.36
N TYR A 61 -2.44 0.25 3.13
CA TYR A 61 -2.09 -0.29 1.81
C TYR A 61 -2.36 -1.79 1.83
N VAL A 62 -3.14 -2.27 0.88
CA VAL A 62 -3.50 -3.69 0.74
C VAL A 62 -3.05 -4.16 -0.63
N ALA A 63 -2.49 -5.36 -0.70
CA ALA A 63 -2.17 -6.06 -1.93
C ALA A 63 -2.75 -7.48 -1.87
N GLU A 64 -3.53 -7.84 -2.88
CA GLU A 64 -4.18 -9.13 -3.00
C GLU A 64 -3.86 -9.71 -4.37
N SER A 65 -3.16 -10.85 -4.39
CA SER A 65 -2.86 -11.55 -5.62
C SER A 65 -3.36 -12.98 -5.62
N GLN A 66 -3.69 -13.43 -6.83
CA GLN A 66 -4.02 -14.81 -7.11
C GLN A 66 -3.29 -15.23 -8.37
N VAL A 67 -2.50 -16.29 -8.26
CA VAL A 67 -1.68 -16.84 -9.33
C VAL A 67 -2.03 -18.31 -9.50
N LYS A 68 -2.35 -18.71 -10.74
CA LYS A 68 -2.62 -20.10 -11.08
C LYS A 68 -2.11 -20.41 -12.48
N PHE A 69 -1.10 -21.28 -12.57
CA PHE A 69 -0.55 -21.70 -13.86
C PHE A 69 0.10 -23.08 -13.79
N TRP A 70 0.42 -23.63 -14.96
CA TRP A 70 1.15 -24.89 -15.12
C TRP A 70 2.24 -24.71 -16.19
N PHE A 71 3.51 -24.76 -15.76
CA PHE A 71 4.66 -24.79 -16.69
C PHE A 71 5.56 -26.00 -16.45
N PHE A 72 5.91 -26.30 -15.19
CA PHE A 72 6.70 -27.46 -14.79
C PHE A 72 6.10 -28.15 -13.55
N GLY A 73 4.76 -28.15 -13.49
CA GLY A 73 3.97 -28.46 -12.31
C GLY A 73 2.96 -27.36 -12.02
N SER A 74 1.91 -27.72 -11.28
CA SER A 74 0.87 -26.76 -10.91
C SER A 74 1.40 -25.79 -9.88
N VAL A 75 1.20 -24.50 -10.11
CA VAL A 75 1.40 -23.44 -9.13
C VAL A 75 0.03 -22.85 -8.82
N ASN A 76 -0.31 -22.82 -7.54
CA ASN A 76 -1.44 -22.08 -7.01
C ASN A 76 -0.94 -21.30 -5.81
N LEU A 77 -1.04 -19.97 -5.87
CA LEU A 77 -0.57 -19.04 -4.85
C LEU A 77 -1.57 -17.91 -4.73
N GLU A 78 -2.13 -17.76 -3.54
CA GLU A 78 -2.84 -16.56 -3.12
C GLU A 78 -1.97 -15.83 -2.11
N LEU A 79 -1.79 -14.53 -2.26
CA LEU A 79 -1.07 -13.69 -1.30
C LEU A 79 -1.92 -12.47 -0.95
N ASN A 80 -2.13 -12.25 0.34
CA ASN A 80 -2.75 -11.05 0.87
C ASN A 80 -1.75 -10.35 1.80
N THR A 81 -1.45 -9.09 1.54
CA THR A 81 -0.60 -8.26 2.41
C THR A 81 -1.34 -6.99 2.77
N HIS A 82 -1.37 -6.67 4.06
CA HIS A 82 -1.91 -5.43 4.60
C HIS A 82 -0.82 -4.69 5.36
N ALA A 83 -0.55 -3.45 5.00
CA ALA A 83 0.33 -2.55 5.73
C ALA A 83 -0.48 -1.36 6.28
N LYS A 84 -0.29 -1.07 7.56
CA LYS A 84 -0.84 0.07 8.28
C LYS A 84 0.27 1.07 8.59
N TYR A 85 -0.01 2.32 8.28
CA TYR A 85 0.86 3.45 8.48
C TYR A 85 0.25 4.45 9.47
N LEU A 86 1.11 5.10 10.25
CA LEU A 86 0.78 6.23 11.11
C LEU A 86 1.88 7.28 10.97
N LYS A 87 1.50 8.54 10.72
CA LYS A 87 2.44 9.66 10.55
C LYS A 87 3.56 9.37 9.52
N GLY A 88 3.24 8.66 8.45
CA GLY A 88 4.17 8.37 7.34
C GLY A 88 5.07 7.15 7.53
N TYR A 89 5.02 6.47 8.69
CA TYR A 89 5.82 5.28 8.97
C TYR A 89 4.95 4.02 9.09
N LEU A 90 5.52 2.89 8.69
CA LEU A 90 4.90 1.59 8.91
C LEU A 90 4.76 1.34 10.41
N VAL A 91 3.57 0.96 10.87
CA VAL A 91 3.34 0.56 12.27
C VAL A 91 2.97 -0.90 12.42
N LYS A 92 2.34 -1.49 11.40
CA LYS A 92 2.00 -2.91 11.39
C LYS A 92 1.85 -3.40 9.96
N SER A 93 2.31 -4.59 9.66
CA SER A 93 1.91 -5.33 8.48
C SER A 93 1.60 -6.79 8.81
N HIS A 94 0.74 -7.37 7.99
CA HIS A 94 0.43 -8.79 8.00
C HIS A 94 0.40 -9.28 6.56
N SER A 95 1.14 -10.35 6.26
CA SER A 95 1.10 -11.04 4.98
C SER A 95 0.64 -12.47 5.21
N ARG A 96 -0.21 -13.01 4.34
CA ARG A 96 -0.63 -14.41 4.34
C ARG A 96 -0.55 -14.95 2.94
N SER A 97 0.10 -16.10 2.77
CA SER A 97 0.07 -16.85 1.53
C SER A 97 -0.56 -18.22 1.71
N ASN A 98 -1.46 -18.57 0.79
CA ASN A 98 -1.99 -19.92 0.66
C ASN A 98 -1.45 -20.52 -0.62
N THR A 99 -0.78 -21.67 -0.52
CA THR A 99 -0.15 -22.31 -1.68
C THR A 99 -0.43 -23.80 -1.69
N ASN A 100 -0.21 -24.43 -2.85
CA ASN A 100 -0.14 -25.89 -2.93
C ASN A 100 1.10 -26.50 -2.23
N ARG A 101 1.94 -25.68 -1.58
CA ARG A 101 3.11 -26.08 -0.79
C ARG A 101 2.96 -25.75 0.71
N GLY A 102 1.79 -25.27 1.14
CA GLY A 102 1.52 -24.88 2.52
C GLY A 102 0.97 -23.47 2.65
N ASN A 103 0.60 -23.12 3.88
CA ASN A 103 0.11 -21.80 4.23
C ASN A 103 1.14 -21.11 5.12
N PHE A 104 1.44 -19.84 4.81
CA PHE A 104 2.46 -19.09 5.52
C PHE A 104 1.90 -17.73 5.92
N ALA A 105 2.47 -17.17 6.99
CA ALA A 105 2.08 -15.87 7.48
C ALA A 105 3.30 -15.12 8.02
N SER A 106 3.33 -13.82 7.76
CA SER A 106 4.34 -12.90 8.26
C SER A 106 3.67 -11.72 8.95
N THR A 107 4.22 -11.31 10.09
CA THR A 107 3.77 -10.13 10.82
C THR A 107 4.99 -9.28 11.16
N VAL A 108 4.87 -7.98 10.92
CA VAL A 108 5.87 -6.99 11.34
C VAL A 108 5.14 -5.86 12.05
N TYR A 109 5.56 -5.48 13.25
CA TYR A 109 4.92 -4.35 13.94
C TYR A 109 5.91 -3.55 14.77
N TRP A 110 5.70 -2.24 14.85
CA TRP A 110 6.50 -1.34 15.66
C TRP A 110 6.07 -1.41 17.13
N ASP A 111 7.00 -1.70 18.04
CA ASP A 111 6.73 -1.79 19.49
C ASP A 111 7.01 -0.48 20.25
N GLY A 112 7.47 0.56 19.56
CA GLY A 112 7.95 1.82 20.16
C GLY A 112 9.46 2.00 20.08
N LYS A 113 10.22 0.91 19.91
CA LYS A 113 11.69 0.89 19.87
C LYS A 113 12.25 0.23 18.62
N LYS A 114 11.60 -0.84 18.17
CA LYS A 114 12.00 -1.66 17.02
C LYS A 114 10.77 -2.25 16.35
N TYR A 115 10.97 -2.79 15.16
CA TYR A 115 10.00 -3.68 14.56
C TYR A 115 10.22 -5.09 15.07
N VAL A 116 9.20 -5.67 15.68
CA VAL A 116 9.12 -7.09 15.98
C VAL A 116 8.71 -7.81 14.70
N VAL A 117 9.48 -8.82 14.32
CA VAL A 117 9.32 -9.58 13.09
C VAL A 117 9.00 -11.02 13.45
N ASP A 118 7.95 -11.56 12.86
CA ASP A 118 7.69 -13.00 12.78
C ASP A 118 7.30 -13.29 11.34
N ALA A 119 8.29 -13.57 10.49
CA ALA A 119 8.10 -13.75 9.06
C ALA A 119 8.30 -15.21 8.69
N LYS A 120 7.28 -15.80 8.05
CA LYS A 120 7.32 -17.15 7.50
C LYS A 120 6.82 -17.12 6.07
N SER A 121 7.63 -17.67 5.18
CA SER A 121 7.32 -17.85 3.76
C SER A 121 7.84 -19.22 3.32
N TYR A 122 7.53 -19.62 2.08
CA TYR A 122 7.99 -20.91 1.58
C TYR A 122 9.52 -20.99 1.60
N LYS A 123 10.04 -21.94 2.40
CA LYS A 123 11.49 -22.16 2.63
C LYS A 123 12.24 -20.96 3.23
N PHE A 124 11.56 -20.05 3.89
CA PHE A 124 12.18 -18.90 4.53
C PHE A 124 11.50 -18.57 5.86
N GLU A 125 12.29 -18.35 6.90
CA GLU A 125 11.83 -17.84 8.18
C GLU A 125 12.77 -16.74 8.68
N ASN A 126 12.22 -15.74 9.36
CA ASN A 126 12.99 -14.67 9.96
C ASN A 126 12.26 -14.12 11.19
N GLN A 127 13.01 -13.95 12.29
CA GLN A 127 12.54 -13.31 13.52
C GLN A 127 13.49 -12.20 13.99
N GLU A 128 14.49 -11.86 13.18
CA GLU A 128 15.44 -10.82 13.50
C GLU A 128 14.73 -9.45 13.54
N PRO A 129 14.90 -8.68 14.62
CA PRO A 129 14.26 -7.39 14.75
C PRO A 129 14.83 -6.37 13.75
N VAL A 130 13.97 -5.50 13.24
CA VAL A 130 14.39 -4.37 12.39
C VAL A 130 14.42 -3.09 13.22
N TYR A 131 15.54 -2.39 13.20
CA TYR A 131 15.73 -1.14 13.94
C TYR A 131 15.48 0.09 13.08
N GLY A 132 14.96 1.15 13.70
CA GLY A 132 14.67 2.44 13.08
C GLY A 132 13.39 2.42 12.24
N LEU A 133 12.64 3.52 12.31
CA LEU A 133 11.38 3.69 11.59
C LEU A 133 11.55 3.47 10.08
N THR A 134 10.56 2.86 9.45
CA THR A 134 10.57 2.57 8.02
C THR A 134 9.44 3.32 7.31
N GLU A 135 9.80 4.11 6.30
CA GLU A 135 8.87 4.86 5.45
C GLU A 135 8.33 3.99 4.30
N TRP A 136 9.11 3.03 3.79
CA TRP A 136 8.77 2.28 2.58
C TRP A 136 8.57 0.79 2.83
N CYS A 137 7.54 0.24 2.20
CA CYS A 137 7.31 -1.20 2.12
C CYS A 137 6.75 -1.58 0.75
N SER A 138 6.62 -2.87 0.49
CA SER A 138 6.24 -3.39 -0.83
C SER A 138 4.84 -2.98 -1.23
N THR A 139 3.88 -2.89 -0.30
CA THR A 139 2.51 -2.46 -0.62
C THR A 139 2.38 -0.96 -0.90
N ARG A 140 3.22 -0.12 -0.29
CA ARG A 140 3.20 1.34 -0.51
C ARG A 140 3.68 1.73 -1.92
N MET A 141 4.65 0.99 -2.48
CA MET A 141 5.30 1.33 -3.75
C MET A 141 4.34 1.34 -4.95
N PHE A 142 3.19 0.67 -4.87
CA PHE A 142 2.22 0.67 -5.97
C PHE A 142 1.53 2.03 -6.18
N PHE A 143 1.54 2.89 -5.16
CA PHE A 143 0.83 4.17 -5.15
C PHE A 143 1.78 5.37 -5.23
N GLU A 144 3.02 5.20 -4.81
CA GLU A 144 3.98 6.29 -4.62
C GLU A 144 5.34 5.89 -5.18
N GLU A 145 5.98 6.81 -5.91
CA GLU A 145 7.31 6.59 -6.46
C GLU A 145 8.36 6.47 -5.35
N LEU A 146 9.16 5.40 -5.44
CA LEU A 146 10.24 5.13 -4.50
C LEU A 146 11.26 6.28 -4.45
N GLN A 147 11.91 6.41 -3.30
CA GLN A 147 12.95 7.40 -3.08
C GLN A 147 14.27 6.71 -2.77
N GLU A 148 15.32 7.09 -3.49
CA GLU A 148 16.67 6.57 -3.30
C GLU A 148 17.18 6.79 -1.87
N GLY A 149 17.98 5.85 -1.37
CA GLY A 149 18.62 5.93 -0.06
C GLY A 149 17.68 5.65 1.11
N LYS A 150 16.37 5.59 0.88
CA LYS A 150 15.40 5.26 1.92
C LYS A 150 15.40 3.76 2.21
N LYS A 151 15.13 3.44 3.48
CA LYS A 151 14.94 2.06 3.95
C LYS A 151 13.61 1.52 3.44
N PHE A 152 13.67 0.34 2.85
CA PHE A 152 12.53 -0.42 2.36
C PHE A 152 12.40 -1.72 3.15
N LEU A 153 11.20 -2.02 3.65
CA LEU A 153 10.89 -3.26 4.35
C LEU A 153 10.02 -4.17 3.49
N SER A 154 10.43 -5.42 3.35
CA SER A 154 9.59 -6.45 2.75
C SER A 154 8.67 -7.06 3.81
N GLU A 155 7.36 -6.88 3.66
CA GLU A 155 6.36 -7.38 4.61
C GLU A 155 6.29 -8.91 4.65
N VAL A 156 6.66 -9.58 3.56
CA VAL A 156 6.66 -11.05 3.45
C VAL A 156 7.89 -11.65 4.13
N TYR A 157 9.06 -11.06 3.96
CA TYR A 157 10.32 -11.59 4.48
C TYR A 157 10.75 -10.97 5.83
N GLY A 158 10.14 -9.86 6.24
CA GLY A 158 10.57 -9.12 7.43
C GLY A 158 12.02 -8.59 7.32
N LEU A 159 12.53 -8.44 6.10
CA LEU A 159 13.87 -7.97 5.81
C LEU A 159 13.83 -6.51 5.35
N THR A 160 14.93 -5.81 5.59
CA THR A 160 15.13 -4.46 5.05
C THR A 160 16.25 -4.40 4.04
N THR A 161 16.13 -3.42 3.15
CA THR A 161 17.17 -3.05 2.19
C THR A 161 17.14 -1.55 1.96
N THR A 162 18.13 -1.05 1.23
CA THR A 162 18.19 0.36 0.82
C THR A 162 17.74 0.46 -0.63
N ILE A 163 16.84 1.39 -0.92
CA ILE A 163 16.38 1.65 -2.28
C ILE A 163 17.53 2.27 -3.07
N LYS A 164 17.90 1.63 -4.17
CA LYS A 164 18.91 2.13 -5.11
C LYS A 164 18.20 2.69 -6.34
N LYS A 165 18.60 3.87 -6.83
CA LYS A 165 18.16 4.36 -8.14
C LYS A 165 19.14 3.84 -9.20
N LEU A 166 18.60 3.31 -10.29
CA LEU A 166 19.39 2.82 -11.42
C LEU A 166 19.41 3.82 -12.56
N GLU A 167 18.23 4.33 -12.88
CA GLU A 167 17.98 5.26 -13.99
C GLU A 167 16.87 6.23 -13.58
N PRO A 168 16.57 7.28 -14.36
CA PRO A 168 15.38 8.08 -14.15
C PRO A 168 14.13 7.18 -14.06
N ASN A 169 13.40 7.29 -12.95
CA ASN A 169 12.17 6.54 -12.67
C ASN A 169 12.34 5.00 -12.57
N VAL A 170 13.57 4.49 -12.44
CA VAL A 170 13.86 3.06 -12.26
C VAL A 170 14.65 2.83 -10.98
N TYR A 171 14.11 1.98 -10.11
CA TYR A 171 14.67 1.71 -8.78
C TYR A 171 14.90 0.21 -8.60
N GLN A 172 15.79 -0.14 -7.68
CA GLN A 172 16.14 -1.50 -7.31
C GLN A 172 16.10 -1.69 -5.78
N THR A 173 15.69 -2.88 -5.38
CA THR A 173 15.88 -3.43 -4.02
C THR A 173 16.43 -4.84 -4.13
N ILE A 174 17.20 -5.28 -3.13
CA ILE A 174 17.64 -6.68 -3.00
C ILE A 174 17.03 -7.25 -1.74
N ILE A 175 16.19 -8.29 -1.87
CA ILE A 175 15.47 -8.92 -0.77
C ILE A 175 15.70 -10.43 -0.83
N ALA A 176 16.21 -11.01 0.27
CA ALA A 176 16.55 -12.43 0.36
C ALA A 176 17.43 -12.92 -0.82
N GLY A 177 18.37 -12.08 -1.26
CA GLY A 177 19.28 -12.37 -2.37
C GLY A 177 18.70 -12.14 -3.78
N ASN A 178 17.41 -11.81 -3.91
CA ASN A 178 16.76 -11.57 -5.20
C ASN A 178 16.70 -10.07 -5.52
N GLU A 179 17.12 -9.68 -6.72
CA GLU A 179 16.97 -8.35 -7.27
C GLU A 179 15.52 -8.10 -7.73
N ASN A 180 14.93 -7.01 -7.25
CA ASN A 180 13.63 -6.53 -7.72
C ASN A 180 13.79 -5.14 -8.31
N ARG A 181 13.21 -4.91 -9.50
CA ARG A 181 13.26 -3.63 -10.21
C ARG A 181 11.87 -3.03 -10.37
N TYR A 182 11.79 -1.72 -10.21
CA TYR A 182 10.53 -0.97 -10.21
C TYR A 182 10.61 0.15 -11.24
N PHE A 183 9.65 0.19 -12.17
CA PHE A 183 9.64 1.12 -13.28
C PHE A 183 8.43 2.04 -13.16
N TYR A 184 8.69 3.35 -13.06
CA TYR A 184 7.68 4.38 -12.89
C TYR A 184 7.53 5.23 -14.15
N GLN A 185 6.33 5.75 -14.35
CA GLN A 185 6.03 6.76 -15.35
C GLN A 185 5.10 7.80 -14.71
N PHE A 186 5.50 9.08 -14.73
CA PHE A 186 4.77 10.17 -14.08
C PHE A 186 4.42 9.90 -12.61
N GLY A 187 5.39 9.39 -11.82
CA GLY A 187 5.16 9.06 -10.40
C GLY A 187 4.37 7.78 -10.15
N LYS A 188 3.90 7.09 -11.19
CA LYS A 188 3.05 5.90 -11.09
C LYS A 188 3.81 4.65 -11.50
N LEU A 189 3.80 3.65 -10.63
CA LEU A 189 4.41 2.35 -10.93
C LEU A 189 3.72 1.72 -12.14
N GLN A 190 4.50 1.33 -13.15
CA GLN A 190 4.03 0.68 -14.38
C GLN A 190 4.40 -0.80 -14.43
N LYS A 191 5.59 -1.13 -13.95
CA LYS A 191 6.14 -2.49 -14.02
C LYS A 191 6.98 -2.81 -12.80
N VAL A 192 6.89 -4.04 -12.31
CA VAL A 192 7.83 -4.63 -11.36
C VAL A 192 8.43 -5.87 -11.98
N GLU A 193 9.75 -6.02 -11.94
CA GLU A 193 10.44 -7.26 -12.28
C GLU A 193 10.94 -7.88 -10.99
N LEU A 194 10.49 -9.10 -10.69
CA LEU A 194 10.87 -9.85 -9.50
C LEU A 194 11.76 -11.01 -9.92
N GLU A 195 13.01 -11.01 -9.45
CA GLU A 195 13.91 -12.14 -9.65
C GLU A 195 13.42 -13.36 -8.88
N ASN A 196 13.53 -14.52 -9.52
CA ASN A 196 13.23 -15.80 -8.91
C ASN A 196 14.15 -16.89 -9.47
N PRO A 197 14.60 -17.87 -8.65
CA PRO A 197 15.54 -18.91 -9.08
C PRO A 197 15.08 -19.75 -10.28
N ILE A 198 13.77 -19.88 -10.51
CA ILE A 198 13.24 -20.66 -11.63
C ILE A 198 13.02 -19.75 -12.84
N LYS A 199 12.14 -18.75 -12.70
CA LYS A 199 11.83 -17.74 -13.71
C LYS A 199 11.30 -16.47 -13.07
N ASN A 200 11.77 -15.34 -13.58
CA ASN A 200 11.35 -14.02 -13.12
C ASN A 200 9.85 -13.81 -13.37
N PHE A 201 9.23 -13.10 -12.43
CA PHE A 201 7.85 -12.67 -12.53
C PHE A 201 7.81 -11.18 -12.86
N THR A 202 6.75 -10.76 -13.53
CA THR A 202 6.51 -9.34 -13.80
C THR A 202 5.13 -8.95 -13.32
N TYR A 203 5.04 -7.83 -12.61
CA TYR A 203 3.76 -7.16 -12.38
C TYR A 203 3.62 -6.04 -13.41
N LYS A 204 2.59 -6.07 -14.23
CA LYS A 204 2.35 -5.06 -15.27
C LYS A 204 1.04 -4.33 -14.95
N ARG A 205 1.09 -3.01 -14.82
CA ARG A 205 -0.10 -2.21 -14.54
C ARG A 205 -1.13 -2.35 -15.66
N VAL A 206 -2.39 -2.57 -15.29
CA VAL A 206 -3.53 -2.50 -16.20
C VAL A 206 -3.86 -1.03 -16.40
N GLN A 207 -3.95 -0.61 -17.67
CA GLN A 207 -4.32 0.76 -18.07
C GLN A 207 -5.83 0.92 -18.08
#